data_AF-A0ABD5T288-F1
#
_entry.id   AF-A0ABD5T288-F1
#
_cell.length_a   1.000
_cell.length_b   1.000
_cell.length_c   1.000
_cell.angle_alpha   90.00
_cell.angle_beta   90.00
_cell.angle_gamma   90.00
#
_symmetry.space_group_name_H-M   'P 1'
#
loop_
_entity.id
_entity.type
_entity.pdbx_description
1 polymer ?
#
loop_
_entity_poly.entity_id
_entity_poly.type
_entity_poly.pdbx_seq_one_letter_code
_entity_poly.pdbx_strand_id
1 'polypeptide(L)' 'LSHGHGAPARLVAPERRGFQWVKWVTRVEVRSEYDLGQWAVTLVSGFD' A
#
# COMPACT_ATOMS: atom_id res chain seq x y z
N LEU A 1 -9.95 12.73 5.13
CA LEU A 1 -10.10 11.33 4.66
C LEU A 1 -11.25 10.73 5.46
N SER A 2 -12.34 10.25 4.85
CA SER A 2 -13.34 9.46 5.62
C SER A 2 -12.86 8.01 5.75
N HIS A 3 -13.43 7.23 6.68
CA HIS A 3 -12.94 5.87 6.95
C HIS A 3 -12.92 4.99 5.69
N GLY A 4 -13.99 5.00 4.88
CA GLY A 4 -14.03 4.27 3.59
C GLY A 4 -12.98 4.73 2.57
N HIS A 5 -12.43 5.94 2.73
CA HIS A 5 -11.36 6.48 1.91
C HIS A 5 -9.96 6.30 2.51
N GLY A 6 -9.83 5.57 3.63
CA GLY A 6 -8.55 5.19 4.21
C GLY A 6 -8.16 5.94 5.48
N ALA A 7 -9.07 6.66 6.15
CA ALA A 7 -8.75 7.31 7.42
C ALA A 7 -8.32 6.28 8.49
N PRO A 8 -7.27 6.54 9.30
CA PRO A 8 -6.63 7.84 9.48
C PRO A 8 -5.56 8.19 8.43
N ALA A 9 -4.95 7.20 7.78
CA ALA A 9 -3.82 7.40 6.86
C ALA A 9 -3.91 6.51 5.61
N ARG A 10 -3.56 7.08 4.45
CA ARG A 10 -3.54 6.40 3.15
C ARG A 10 -2.29 6.76 2.35
N LEU A 11 -1.70 5.78 1.68
CA LEU A 11 -0.67 6.01 0.67
C LEU A 11 -1.32 6.46 -0.65
N VAL A 12 -0.78 7.51 -1.24
CA VAL A 12 -1.15 8.00 -2.56
C VAL A 12 0.11 8.06 -3.39
N ALA A 13 0.14 7.31 -4.48
CA ALA A 13 1.22 7.33 -5.45
C ALA A 13 0.65 7.85 -6.77
N PRO A 14 0.82 9.15 -7.07
CA PRO A 14 0.45 9.71 -8.37
C PRO A 14 1.12 8.92 -9.50
N GLU A 15 0.48 8.85 -10.66
CA GLU A 15 0.94 8.06 -11.83
C GLU A 15 0.96 6.53 -11.63
N ARG A 16 0.36 6.02 -10.54
CA ARG A 16 0.24 4.58 -10.27
C ARG A 16 -1.22 4.12 -10.24
N ARG A 17 -1.43 2.82 -10.48
CA ARG A 17 -2.77 2.21 -10.44
C ARG A 17 -3.38 2.34 -9.03
N GLY A 18 -4.69 2.59 -8.97
CA GLY A 18 -5.40 2.87 -7.72
C GLY A 18 -5.36 1.77 -6.66
N PHE A 19 -5.12 0.50 -7.05
CA PHE A 19 -4.91 -0.59 -6.08
C PHE A 19 -3.58 -0.47 -5.32
N GLN A 20 -2.61 0.29 -5.83
CA GLN A 20 -1.34 0.57 -5.14
C GLN A 20 -1.52 1.61 -4.01
N TRP A 21 -2.70 2.22 -3.90
CA TRP A 21 -2.98 3.26 -2.90
C TRP A 21 -3.52 2.64 -1.61
N VAL A 22 -2.62 2.09 -0.81
CA VAL A 22 -2.93 1.38 0.44
C VAL A 22 -3.71 2.27 1.40
N LYS A 23 -4.89 1.82 1.81
CA LYS A 23 -5.75 2.45 2.83
C LYS A 23 -5.34 1.97 4.22
N TRP A 24 -5.68 2.76 5.25
CA TRP A 24 -5.54 2.37 6.66
C TRP A 24 -4.10 2.00 7.05
N VAL A 25 -3.15 2.82 6.60
CA VAL A 25 -1.71 2.60 6.82
C VAL A 25 -1.38 2.69 8.30
N THR A 26 -0.69 1.67 8.82
CA THR A 26 -0.21 1.62 10.21
C THR A 26 1.32 1.58 10.31
N ARG A 27 2.02 1.18 9.26
CA ARG A 27 3.49 1.04 9.23
C ARG A 27 4.04 1.28 7.83
N VAL A 28 5.22 1.90 7.74
CA VAL A 28 6.00 2.08 6.50
C VAL A 28 7.44 1.68 6.80
N GLU A 29 8.02 0.84 5.95
CA GLU A 29 9.42 0.42 6.05
C GLU A 29 10.15 0.79 4.76
N VAL A 30 11.32 1.42 4.91
CA VAL A 30 12.21 1.71 3.78
C VAL A 30 13.37 0.71 3.83
N ARG A 31 13.65 0.07 2.69
CA ARG A 31 14.73 -0.92 2.54
C ARG A 31 15.72 -0.44 1.49
N SER A 32 17.00 -0.82 1.67
CA SER A 32 18.10 -0.47 0.76
C SER A 32 18.18 -1.39 -0.46
N GLU A 33 17.54 -2.55 -0.41
CA GLU A 33 17.57 -3.58 -1.45
C GLU A 33 16.15 -3.96 -1.88
N TYR A 34 16.03 -4.41 -3.14
CA TYR A 34 14.75 -4.84 -3.70
C TYR A 34 14.40 -6.25 -3.20
N ASP A 35 13.29 -6.38 -2.48
CA ASP A 35 12.76 -7.67 -2.03
C ASP A 35 11.63 -8.11 -2.98
N LEU A 36 11.94 -9.07 -3.86
CA LEU A 36 10.98 -9.62 -4.82
C LEU A 36 9.80 -10.31 -4.14
N GLY A 37 10.01 -10.89 -2.95
CA GLY A 37 8.93 -11.49 -2.14
C GLY A 37 7.95 -10.44 -1.65
N GLN A 38 8.44 -9.30 -1.18
CA GLN A 38 7.60 -8.17 -0.74
C GLN A 38 6.82 -7.53 -1.90
N TRP A 39 7.39 -7.52 -3.11
CA TRP A 39 6.68 -7.08 -4.31
C TRP A 39 5.50 -8.00 -4.65
N ALA A 40 5.69 -9.32 -4.58
CA ALA A 40 4.63 -10.29 -4.80
C ALA A 40 3.49 -10.13 -3.77
N VAL A 41 3.81 -9.92 -2.49
CA VAL A 41 2.82 -9.68 -1.42
C VAL A 41 1.93 -8.48 -1.73
N THR A 42 2.46 -7.40 -2.30
CA THR A 42 1.66 -6.22 -2.68
C THR A 42 0.58 -6.54 -3.72
N LEU A 43 0.82 -7.52 -4.60
CA LEU A 43 -0.13 -7.92 -5.65
C LEU A 43 -1.21 -8.87 -5.15
N VAL A 44 -0.92 -9.69 -4.14
CA VAL A 44 -1.82 -10.76 -3.67
C VAL A 44 -2.53 -10.46 -2.35
N SER A 45 -2.07 -9.46 -1.58
CA SER A 45 -2.62 -9.14 -0.24
C SER A 45 -4.03 -8.58 -0.23
N GLY A 46 -4.64 -8.32 -1.40
CA GLY A 46 -6.02 -7.84 -1.52
C GLY A 46 -7.07 -8.93 -1.78
N PHE A 47 -6.69 -10.22 -1.70
CA PHE A 47 -7.57 -11.36 -2.02
C PHE A 47 -8.09 -12.16 -0.81
N ASP A 48 -7.87 -11.69 0.42
CA ASP A 48 -8.58 -12.18 1.62
C ASP A 48 -9.82 -11.32 1.92
#